data_AF-A0A961EW28-F1
#
_entry.id   AF-A0A961EW28-F1
#
_cell.length_a   1.000
_cell.length_b   1.000
_cell.length_c   1.000
_cell.angle_alpha   90.00
_cell.angle_beta   90.00
_cell.angle_gamma   90.00
#
_symmetry.space_group_name_H-M   'P 1'
#
loop_
_entity.id
_entity.type
_entity.pdbx_description
1 polymer ?
#
loop_
_entity_poly.entity_id
_entity_poly.type
_entity_poly.pdbx_seq_one_letter_code
_entity_poly.pdbx_strand_id
1 'polypeptide(L)'
;NQDGASNGLMAPNGLSQQSVIRAACNNAGVKPESIQYAECHGTGTSLGDPIEARALGQTYGQARFTDSLRIGSVKSNIGHCEAAAGVAGLIKLSLMIHRKKLYATANFNRPNPGIDLDGWRLRVQSETETWENTEGVLRGSVSSFGFGGTNAHLILESPSGKAAVKLPNAEGANGPSTAGMVRPDLDSGISPNLLLLSARSQQSLANRARDLLNYVAARPMVNLADLCYLIAKKRDIHKYKVSIVFQSRQELILQLEQIVNGEDLPANAQSGYSSSTSRKGIVLVYPGQGQLEQGMGSKLYASESVFRQTIDEIRPFYLDLTGADIIHSIRGPSHKSSYRMDLMQGGLFALQAGLTQLWKSLGLEPGAAVGHSLGEVTAAWATGALDLESALKVVALRSRIQQKEGGAGLMAAVAIKPQEFQSIQGALEITDVEIAAVNGPESLV
;
A
#
# COMPACT_ATOMS: atom_id res chain seq x y z
N ASN A 1 -10.99 39.31 9.75
CA ASN A 1 -11.01 40.59 10.48
C ASN A 1 -12.41 40.75 11.08
N GLN A 2 -12.85 41.97 11.43
CA GLN A 2 -14.16 42.23 12.05
C GLN A 2 -14.83 43.46 11.42
N ASP A 3 -16.16 43.47 11.38
CA ASP A 3 -16.98 44.56 10.82
C ASP A 3 -16.97 45.82 11.71
N GLY A 4 -16.68 45.66 13.01
CA GLY A 4 -16.56 46.76 13.96
C GLY A 4 -17.89 47.48 14.18
N ALA A 5 -17.86 48.81 14.26
CA ALA A 5 -19.05 49.64 14.39
C ALA A 5 -19.78 49.80 13.04
N SER A 6 -20.51 48.75 12.63
CA SER A 6 -21.37 48.75 11.44
C SER A 6 -22.77 49.32 11.75
N ASN A 7 -23.64 49.42 10.73
CA ASN A 7 -25.02 49.93 10.83
C ASN A 7 -25.99 49.00 11.59
N GLY A 8 -25.48 48.17 12.49
CA GLY A 8 -26.20 47.18 13.27
C GLY A 8 -25.38 45.90 13.43
N LEU A 9 -25.56 45.20 14.55
CA LEU A 9 -24.74 44.02 14.89
C LEU A 9 -24.69 42.96 13.79
N MET A 10 -25.79 42.80 13.03
CA MET A 10 -25.92 41.82 11.93
C MET A 10 -25.74 42.42 10.54
N ALA A 11 -25.47 43.73 10.43
CA ALA A 11 -25.31 44.40 9.15
C ALA A 11 -23.87 44.24 8.63
N PRO A 12 -23.68 43.67 7.41
CA PRO A 12 -22.35 43.45 6.86
C PRO A 12 -21.65 44.77 6.52
N ASN A 13 -20.32 44.82 6.64
CA ASN A 13 -19.52 46.00 6.31
C ASN A 13 -18.64 45.79 5.07
N GLY A 14 -19.00 46.45 3.96
CA GLY A 14 -18.27 46.34 2.69
C GLY A 14 -16.80 46.78 2.76
N LEU A 15 -16.43 47.76 3.59
CA LEU A 15 -15.03 48.16 3.76
C LEU A 15 -14.22 47.09 4.51
N SER A 16 -14.84 46.45 5.50
CA SER A 16 -14.23 45.32 6.22
C SER A 16 -14.07 44.10 5.32
N GLN A 17 -15.02 43.83 4.42
CA GLN A 17 -14.90 42.79 3.40
C GLN A 17 -13.76 43.08 2.42
N GLN A 18 -13.64 44.32 1.91
CA GLN A 18 -12.50 44.71 1.07
C GLN A 18 -11.16 44.56 1.81
N SER A 19 -11.12 44.96 3.08
CA SER A 19 -9.93 44.87 3.93
C SER A 19 -9.48 43.42 4.10
N VAL A 20 -10.39 42.47 4.36
CA VAL A 20 -10.02 41.06 4.52
C VAL A 20 -9.59 40.42 3.20
N ILE A 21 -10.20 40.82 2.07
CA ILE A 21 -9.79 40.35 0.74
C ILE A 21 -8.35 40.79 0.44
N ARG A 22 -8.03 42.08 0.65
CA ARG A 22 -6.67 42.62 0.43
C ARG A 22 -5.66 41.96 1.38
N ALA A 23 -6.03 41.80 2.65
CA ALA A 23 -5.18 41.14 3.64
C ALA A 23 -4.87 39.68 3.25
N ALA A 24 -5.85 38.94 2.75
CA ALA A 24 -5.65 37.57 2.28
C ALA A 24 -4.71 37.51 1.06
N CYS A 25 -4.86 38.42 0.09
CA CYS A 25 -3.96 38.51 -1.06
C CYS A 25 -2.52 38.81 -0.64
N ASN A 26 -2.34 39.79 0.25
CA ASN A 26 -1.04 40.16 0.80
C ASN A 26 -0.41 39.00 1.57
N ASN A 27 -1.18 38.31 2.42
CA ASN A 27 -0.70 37.17 3.19
C ASN A 27 -0.28 35.99 2.29
N ALA A 28 -1.01 35.76 1.20
CA ALA A 28 -0.67 34.72 0.23
C ALA A 28 0.43 35.14 -0.77
N GLY A 29 0.85 36.41 -0.78
CA GLY A 29 1.80 36.93 -1.77
C GLY A 29 1.28 36.90 -3.20
N VAL A 30 -0.05 36.94 -3.40
CA VAL A 30 -0.68 36.85 -4.72
C VAL A 30 -1.28 38.18 -5.14
N LYS A 31 -1.23 38.45 -6.44
CA LYS A 31 -1.83 39.64 -7.02
C LYS A 31 -3.34 39.47 -7.18
N PRO A 32 -4.19 40.48 -6.88
CA PRO A 32 -5.64 40.36 -7.00
C PRO A 32 -6.13 39.92 -8.39
N GLU A 33 -5.51 40.41 -9.46
CA GLU A 33 -5.85 40.07 -10.86
C GLU A 33 -5.62 38.59 -11.20
N SER A 34 -4.83 37.89 -10.39
CA SER A 34 -4.49 36.47 -10.61
C SER A 34 -5.53 35.48 -10.05
N ILE A 35 -6.48 35.94 -9.24
CA ILE A 35 -7.60 35.13 -8.78
C ILE A 35 -8.56 34.96 -9.96
N GLN A 36 -8.97 33.75 -10.35
CA GLN A 36 -9.89 33.60 -11.50
C GLN A 36 -11.35 33.36 -11.09
N TYR A 37 -11.56 32.85 -9.87
CA TYR A 37 -12.88 32.54 -9.34
C TYR A 37 -13.02 32.96 -7.87
N ALA A 38 -14.16 33.53 -7.48
CA ALA A 38 -14.52 33.73 -6.09
C ALA A 38 -15.78 32.95 -5.72
N GLU A 39 -15.62 32.03 -4.77
CA GLU A 39 -16.70 31.42 -4.02
C GLU A 39 -17.16 32.41 -2.94
N CYS A 40 -18.27 33.09 -3.21
CA CYS A 40 -18.84 34.11 -2.35
C CYS A 40 -19.44 33.51 -1.07
N HIS A 41 -19.58 34.35 -0.05
CA HIS A 41 -20.47 34.07 1.08
C HIS A 41 -21.90 33.93 0.56
N GLY A 42 -22.37 34.82 -0.33
CA GLY A 42 -23.49 34.63 -1.25
C GLY A 42 -24.70 33.95 -0.64
N THR A 43 -25.32 34.61 0.34
CA THR A 43 -26.47 34.07 1.10
C THR A 43 -27.81 34.34 0.43
N GLY A 44 -27.84 35.09 -0.68
CA GLY A 44 -29.08 35.42 -1.37
C GLY A 44 -29.86 36.54 -0.70
N THR A 45 -29.19 37.37 0.11
CA THR A 45 -29.87 38.43 0.88
C THR A 45 -29.87 39.74 0.09
N SER A 46 -31.00 40.45 0.10
CA SER A 46 -31.16 41.71 -0.65
C SER A 46 -30.14 42.78 -0.27
N LEU A 47 -29.67 42.78 0.98
CA LEU A 47 -28.66 43.72 1.48
C LEU A 47 -27.23 43.19 1.33
N GLY A 48 -27.00 41.92 1.67
CA GLY A 48 -25.65 41.35 1.72
C GLY A 48 -25.03 41.12 0.35
N ASP A 49 -25.80 40.62 -0.61
CA ASP A 49 -25.28 40.28 -1.94
C ASP A 49 -24.71 41.53 -2.68
N PRO A 50 -25.39 42.70 -2.70
CA PRO A 50 -24.79 43.93 -3.24
C PRO A 50 -23.53 44.40 -2.52
N ILE A 51 -23.49 44.27 -1.19
CA ILE A 51 -22.33 44.68 -0.38
C ILE A 51 -21.12 43.81 -0.70
N GLU A 52 -21.32 42.49 -0.78
CA GLU A 52 -20.27 41.54 -1.12
C GLU A 52 -19.79 41.69 -2.56
N ALA A 53 -20.70 41.77 -3.53
CA ALA A 53 -20.34 41.97 -4.92
C ALA A 53 -19.54 43.27 -5.10
N ARG A 54 -19.97 44.36 -4.46
CA ARG A 54 -19.21 45.61 -4.49
C ARG A 54 -17.82 45.45 -3.87
N ALA A 55 -17.68 44.74 -2.76
CA ALA A 55 -16.37 44.51 -2.14
C ALA A 55 -15.41 43.73 -3.05
N LEU A 56 -15.89 42.69 -3.75
CA LEU A 56 -15.14 41.96 -4.77
C LEU A 56 -14.78 42.86 -5.97
N GLY A 57 -15.71 43.71 -6.41
CA GLY A 57 -15.48 44.70 -7.46
C GLY A 57 -14.37 45.70 -7.12
N GLN A 58 -14.40 46.24 -5.90
CA GLN A 58 -13.43 47.22 -5.39
C GLN A 58 -12.07 46.61 -4.99
N THR A 59 -11.87 45.31 -5.22
CA THR A 59 -10.63 44.60 -4.92
C THR A 59 -10.13 43.84 -6.12
N TYR A 60 -10.79 42.75 -6.49
CA TYR A 60 -10.43 41.95 -7.64
C TYR A 60 -10.84 42.59 -8.96
N GLY A 61 -12.06 43.14 -9.03
CA GLY A 61 -12.59 43.75 -10.25
C GLY A 61 -11.72 44.91 -10.74
N GLN A 62 -11.39 45.85 -9.85
CA GLN A 62 -10.54 47.01 -10.15
C GLN A 62 -9.12 46.67 -10.62
N ALA A 63 -8.59 45.51 -10.24
CA ALA A 63 -7.27 45.07 -10.67
C ALA A 63 -7.27 44.52 -12.11
N ARG A 64 -8.44 44.36 -12.74
CA ARG A 64 -8.58 43.77 -14.09
C ARG A 64 -8.69 44.80 -15.18
N PHE A 65 -8.11 44.47 -16.34
CA PHE A 65 -8.12 45.32 -17.54
C PHE A 65 -9.14 44.88 -18.58
N THR A 66 -9.25 43.58 -18.85
CA THR A 66 -10.04 43.05 -19.98
C THR A 66 -11.06 41.98 -19.61
N ASP A 67 -10.84 41.23 -18.52
CA ASP A 67 -11.72 40.15 -18.11
C ASP A 67 -12.55 40.49 -16.86
N SER A 68 -13.53 39.64 -16.55
CA SER A 68 -14.38 39.74 -15.36
C SER A 68 -14.15 38.55 -14.43
N LEU A 69 -14.02 38.83 -13.13
CA LEU A 69 -13.92 37.79 -12.10
C LEU A 69 -15.17 36.90 -12.13
N ARG A 70 -14.97 35.58 -12.23
CA ARG A 70 -16.07 34.63 -12.09
C ARG A 70 -16.48 34.51 -10.63
N ILE A 71 -17.78 34.60 -10.36
CA ILE A 71 -18.31 34.47 -9.00
C ILE A 71 -19.41 33.42 -8.92
N GLY A 72 -19.57 32.80 -7.75
CA GLY A 72 -20.68 31.90 -7.46
C GLY A 72 -20.75 31.54 -5.98
N SER A 73 -21.72 30.70 -5.60
CA SER A 73 -21.89 30.23 -4.21
C SER A 73 -22.42 28.81 -4.20
N VAL A 74 -21.89 27.94 -3.34
CA VAL A 74 -22.38 26.57 -3.13
C VAL A 74 -23.76 26.57 -2.45
N LYS A 75 -24.12 27.68 -1.78
CA LYS A 75 -25.39 27.80 -1.05
C LYS A 75 -26.60 27.72 -1.98
N SER A 76 -26.45 28.04 -3.27
CA SER A 76 -27.50 27.81 -4.25
C SER A 76 -27.86 26.34 -4.45
N ASN A 77 -26.95 25.41 -4.10
CA ASN A 77 -27.13 23.97 -4.30
C ASN A 77 -27.54 23.25 -3.00
N ILE A 78 -26.97 23.64 -1.86
CA ILE A 78 -27.11 22.91 -0.59
C ILE A 78 -27.66 23.77 0.56
N GLY A 79 -28.03 25.02 0.29
CA GLY A 79 -28.44 25.98 1.32
C GLY A 79 -27.28 26.49 2.18
N HIS A 80 -27.60 27.27 3.21
CA HIS A 80 -26.61 27.83 4.13
C HIS A 80 -26.30 26.86 5.28
N CYS A 81 -25.19 26.12 5.21
CA CYS A 81 -24.77 25.17 6.25
C CYS A 81 -24.18 25.83 7.52
N GLU A 82 -24.60 27.05 7.87
CA GLU A 82 -24.15 27.83 9.04
C GLU A 82 -22.63 27.73 9.30
N ALA A 83 -22.22 27.14 10.43
CA ALA A 83 -20.83 26.97 10.83
C ALA A 83 -19.98 26.19 9.80
N ALA A 84 -20.61 25.33 8.99
CA ALA A 84 -19.96 24.57 7.93
C ALA A 84 -19.98 25.29 6.55
N ALA A 85 -20.56 26.48 6.45
CA ALA A 85 -20.73 27.16 5.16
C ALA A 85 -19.38 27.48 4.47
N GLY A 86 -18.38 27.94 5.22
CA GLY A 86 -17.06 28.25 4.68
C GLY A 86 -16.33 27.01 4.15
N VAL A 87 -16.36 25.89 4.92
CA VAL A 87 -15.71 24.64 4.49
C VAL A 87 -16.43 23.99 3.31
N ALA A 88 -17.75 24.14 3.19
CA ALA A 88 -18.49 23.70 2.00
C ALA A 88 -18.03 24.45 0.74
N GLY A 89 -17.82 25.76 0.83
CA GLY A 89 -17.24 26.56 -0.25
C GLY A 89 -15.81 26.12 -0.61
N LEU A 90 -14.99 25.83 0.41
CA LEU A 90 -13.63 25.30 0.22
C LEU A 90 -13.63 23.94 -0.48
N ILE A 91 -14.53 23.02 -0.11
CA ILE A 91 -14.67 21.72 -0.76
C ILE A 91 -15.05 21.89 -2.22
N LYS A 92 -16.04 22.75 -2.53
CA LYS A 92 -16.43 23.07 -3.90
C LYS A 92 -15.26 23.60 -4.71
N LEU A 93 -14.54 24.60 -4.20
CA LEU A 93 -13.40 25.19 -4.88
C LEU A 93 -12.26 24.17 -5.11
N SER A 94 -11.96 23.35 -4.10
CA SER A 94 -10.95 22.29 -4.21
C SER A 94 -11.30 21.27 -5.29
N LEU A 95 -12.58 20.87 -5.38
CA LEU A 95 -13.06 19.97 -6.42
C LEU A 95 -13.06 20.61 -7.81
N MET A 96 -13.39 21.89 -7.91
CA MET A 96 -13.33 22.66 -9.16
C MET A 96 -11.89 22.76 -9.69
N ILE A 97 -10.92 23.05 -8.82
CA ILE A 97 -9.50 23.06 -9.17
C ILE A 97 -9.03 21.66 -9.59
N HIS A 98 -9.34 20.63 -8.80
CA HIS A 98 -8.94 19.25 -9.09
C HIS A 98 -9.50 18.76 -10.43
N ARG A 99 -10.76 19.09 -10.73
CA ARG A 99 -11.44 18.70 -11.97
C ARG A 99 -11.19 19.67 -13.13
N LYS A 100 -10.49 20.78 -12.90
CA LYS A 100 -10.27 21.88 -13.85
C LYS A 100 -11.57 22.33 -14.52
N LYS A 101 -12.61 22.56 -13.71
CA LYS A 101 -13.95 22.99 -14.19
C LYS A 101 -14.54 24.07 -13.31
N LEU A 102 -15.16 25.07 -13.94
CA LEU A 102 -16.05 26.02 -13.30
C LEU A 102 -17.48 25.49 -13.44
N TYR A 103 -18.20 25.34 -12.33
CA TYR A 103 -19.59 24.88 -12.34
C TYR A 103 -20.57 26.05 -12.26
N ALA A 104 -21.70 25.90 -12.95
CA ALA A 104 -22.79 26.86 -12.89
C ALA A 104 -23.32 27.06 -11.45
N THR A 105 -23.59 28.32 -11.10
CA THR A 105 -24.30 28.69 -9.87
C THR A 105 -25.78 28.38 -10.08
N ALA A 106 -26.34 27.52 -9.23
CA ALA A 106 -27.74 27.13 -9.34
C ALA A 106 -28.67 28.33 -9.09
N ASN A 107 -29.88 28.25 -9.63
CA ASN A 107 -30.95 29.25 -9.44
C ASN A 107 -30.61 30.69 -9.89
N PHE A 108 -29.58 30.87 -10.74
CA PHE A 108 -29.26 32.16 -11.33
C PHE A 108 -30.03 32.38 -12.65
N ASN A 109 -31.09 33.19 -12.61
CA ASN A 109 -31.93 33.49 -13.78
C ASN A 109 -31.67 34.89 -14.34
N ARG A 110 -31.64 35.90 -13.46
CA ARG A 110 -31.41 37.31 -13.83
C ARG A 110 -30.51 37.97 -12.78
N PRO A 111 -29.60 38.88 -13.17
CA PRO A 111 -28.79 39.61 -12.21
C PRO A 111 -29.65 40.49 -11.30
N ASN A 112 -29.22 40.64 -10.04
CA ASN A 112 -29.83 41.58 -9.12
C ASN A 112 -29.55 43.02 -9.59
N PRO A 113 -30.57 43.88 -9.81
CA PRO A 113 -30.35 45.25 -10.29
C PRO A 113 -29.55 46.13 -9.31
N GLY A 114 -29.42 45.72 -8.05
CA GLY A 114 -28.53 46.37 -7.07
C GLY A 114 -27.04 46.02 -7.23
N ILE A 115 -26.68 45.15 -8.19
CA ILE A 115 -25.30 44.73 -8.46
C ILE A 115 -24.91 45.18 -9.87
N ASP A 116 -23.96 46.11 -9.95
CA ASP A 116 -23.36 46.55 -11.21
C ASP A 116 -22.26 45.58 -11.65
N LEU A 117 -22.66 44.43 -12.20
CA LEU A 117 -21.72 43.36 -12.60
C LEU A 117 -20.69 43.86 -13.62
N ASP A 118 -21.12 44.60 -14.64
CA ASP A 118 -20.24 45.09 -15.71
C ASP A 118 -19.28 46.16 -15.18
N GLY A 119 -19.78 47.17 -14.46
CA GLY A 119 -18.96 48.23 -13.89
C GLY A 119 -17.99 47.74 -12.80
N TRP A 120 -18.32 46.63 -12.13
CA TRP A 120 -17.45 45.99 -11.14
C TRP A 120 -16.60 44.85 -11.69
N ARG A 121 -16.66 44.59 -13.01
CA ARG A 121 -15.90 43.53 -13.70
C ARG A 121 -16.11 42.17 -13.04
N LEU A 122 -17.36 41.84 -12.76
CA LEU A 122 -17.82 40.58 -12.19
C LEU A 122 -18.70 39.86 -13.19
N ARG A 123 -18.66 38.53 -13.18
CA ARG A 123 -19.58 37.68 -13.95
C ARG A 123 -20.00 36.51 -13.08
N VAL A 124 -21.30 36.35 -12.88
CA VAL A 124 -21.83 35.14 -12.23
C VAL A 124 -21.57 33.95 -13.15
N GLN A 125 -21.03 32.87 -12.60
CA GLN A 125 -20.81 31.63 -13.34
C GLN A 125 -22.17 30.98 -13.64
N SER A 126 -22.73 31.20 -14.83
CA SER A 126 -24.04 30.69 -15.23
C SER A 126 -24.00 29.33 -15.92
N GLU A 127 -22.86 28.97 -16.48
CA GLU A 127 -22.67 27.73 -17.26
C GLU A 127 -21.49 26.92 -16.73
N THR A 128 -21.48 25.61 -16.99
CA THR A 128 -20.34 24.76 -16.64
C THR A 128 -19.32 24.77 -17.76
N GLU A 129 -18.10 25.21 -17.48
CA GLU A 129 -17.02 25.34 -18.47
C GLU A 129 -15.70 24.77 -17.95
N THR A 130 -14.78 24.46 -18.86
CA THR A 130 -13.41 24.09 -18.49
C THR A 130 -12.72 25.29 -17.84
N TRP A 131 -12.01 25.05 -16.75
CA TRP A 131 -11.23 26.08 -16.07
C TRP A 131 -9.79 26.02 -16.56
N GLU A 132 -9.47 26.88 -17.53
CA GLU A 132 -8.14 27.02 -18.10
C GLU A 132 -7.50 28.34 -17.66
N ASN A 133 -6.18 28.33 -17.45
CA ASN A 133 -5.38 29.52 -17.22
C ASN A 133 -4.09 29.42 -18.03
N THR A 134 -3.67 30.51 -18.68
CA THR A 134 -2.48 30.55 -19.54
C THR A 134 -1.19 30.25 -18.79
N GLU A 135 -1.12 30.58 -17.49
CA GLU A 135 0.02 30.27 -16.63
C GLU A 135 -0.01 28.85 -16.05
N GLY A 136 -1.08 28.07 -16.33
CA GLY A 136 -1.26 26.70 -15.85
C GLY A 136 -1.61 26.55 -14.36
N VAL A 137 -1.68 27.66 -13.62
CA VAL A 137 -2.05 27.70 -12.20
C VAL A 137 -3.50 28.15 -12.05
N LEU A 138 -4.36 27.30 -11.46
CA LEU A 138 -5.73 27.65 -11.11
C LEU A 138 -5.77 28.21 -9.69
N ARG A 139 -6.33 29.41 -9.52
CA ARG A 139 -6.39 30.12 -8.26
C ARG A 139 -7.79 30.70 -8.06
N GLY A 140 -8.38 30.44 -6.89
CA GLY A 140 -9.66 31.00 -6.50
C GLY A 140 -9.67 31.44 -5.05
N SER A 141 -10.76 32.08 -4.63
CA SER A 141 -10.95 32.50 -3.25
C SER A 141 -12.27 32.01 -2.66
N VAL A 142 -12.34 31.92 -1.32
CA VAL A 142 -13.56 31.61 -0.56
C VAL A 142 -13.81 32.69 0.47
N SER A 143 -14.99 33.32 0.43
CA SER A 143 -15.46 34.31 1.40
C SER A 143 -16.42 33.67 2.41
N SER A 144 -16.30 34.04 3.68
CA SER A 144 -17.31 33.71 4.69
C SER A 144 -17.44 34.85 5.72
N PHE A 145 -18.62 35.45 5.79
CA PHE A 145 -18.91 36.61 6.63
C PHE A 145 -19.92 36.22 7.70
N GLY A 146 -19.47 36.13 8.96
CA GLY A 146 -20.32 35.71 10.07
C GLY A 146 -21.29 36.82 10.47
N PHE A 147 -22.52 36.45 10.86
CA PHE A 147 -23.52 37.42 11.32
C PHE A 147 -23.07 38.26 12.53
N GLY A 148 -22.09 37.78 13.31
CA GLY A 148 -21.46 38.53 14.41
C GLY A 148 -20.33 39.47 13.96
N GLY A 149 -20.21 39.74 12.66
CA GLY A 149 -19.26 40.68 12.06
C GLY A 149 -17.86 40.11 11.77
N THR A 150 -17.54 38.88 12.20
CA THR A 150 -16.23 38.28 11.91
C THR A 150 -16.17 37.80 10.46
N ASN A 151 -15.21 38.32 9.70
CA ASN A 151 -15.01 37.96 8.29
C ASN A 151 -13.76 37.11 8.10
N ALA A 152 -13.87 36.13 7.21
CA ALA A 152 -12.78 35.32 6.72
C ALA A 152 -12.74 35.34 5.19
N HIS A 153 -11.53 35.36 4.64
CA HIS A 153 -11.27 35.23 3.20
C HIS A 153 -10.05 34.33 3.01
N LEU A 154 -10.19 33.31 2.18
CA LEU A 154 -9.14 32.33 1.91
C LEU A 154 -8.83 32.31 0.41
N ILE A 155 -7.57 32.07 0.07
CA ILE A 155 -7.12 31.86 -1.31
C ILE A 155 -6.61 30.43 -1.44
N LEU A 156 -7.07 29.73 -2.48
CA LEU A 156 -6.68 28.37 -2.81
C LEU A 156 -6.06 28.33 -4.21
N GLU A 157 -4.99 27.56 -4.36
CA GLU A 157 -4.23 27.43 -5.59
C GLU A 157 -3.99 25.96 -5.94
N SER A 158 -4.05 25.62 -7.24
CA SER A 158 -3.63 24.33 -7.75
C SER A 158 -2.12 24.13 -7.56
N PRO A 159 -1.64 22.92 -7.27
CA PRO A 159 -0.21 22.66 -7.27
C PRO A 159 0.40 23.04 -8.63
N SER A 160 1.55 23.74 -8.60
CA SER A 160 2.25 24.12 -9.83
C SER A 160 2.50 22.88 -10.70
N GLY A 161 2.23 22.99 -12.01
CA GLY A 161 2.35 21.87 -12.97
C GLY A 161 3.74 21.21 -13.06
N LYS A 162 4.75 21.73 -12.35
CA LYS A 162 6.08 21.13 -12.21
C LYS A 162 6.12 19.95 -11.23
N ALA A 163 5.13 19.81 -10.35
CA ALA A 163 4.99 18.67 -9.43
C ALA A 163 3.77 17.81 -9.74
N ALA A 164 3.35 17.76 -11.02
CA ALA A 164 2.62 16.60 -11.48
C ALA A 164 3.59 15.41 -11.40
N VAL A 165 3.57 14.70 -10.26
CA VAL A 165 3.90 13.28 -10.27
C VAL A 165 3.09 12.73 -11.45
N LYS A 166 3.78 12.36 -12.53
CA LYS A 166 3.16 11.67 -13.64
C LYS A 166 2.52 10.43 -13.05
N LEU A 167 1.24 10.50 -12.73
CA LEU A 167 0.41 9.31 -12.74
C LEU A 167 0.58 8.76 -14.16
N PRO A 168 0.98 7.50 -14.33
CA PRO A 168 1.07 6.91 -15.67
C PRO A 168 -0.34 7.00 -16.26
N ASN A 169 -0.57 7.96 -17.14
CA ASN A 169 -1.79 8.00 -17.91
C ASN A 169 -1.77 6.77 -18.80
N ALA A 170 -2.85 6.02 -18.73
CA ALA A 170 -3.30 5.12 -19.76
C ALA A 170 -3.39 5.91 -21.07
N GLU A 171 -2.35 5.84 -21.90
CA GLU A 171 -2.35 5.92 -23.36
C GLU A 171 -0.89 6.08 -23.83
N GLY A 172 -0.39 5.07 -24.56
CA GLY A 172 0.91 5.11 -25.23
C GLY A 172 1.99 4.26 -24.57
N ALA A 173 2.23 3.09 -25.17
CA ALA A 173 3.41 2.28 -24.95
C ALA A 173 4.70 3.09 -25.18
N ASN A 174 5.74 2.74 -24.41
CA ASN A 174 7.15 3.17 -24.53
C ASN A 174 7.50 4.59 -24.04
N GLY A 175 7.79 4.73 -22.74
CA GLY A 175 8.47 5.89 -22.13
C GLY A 175 9.05 5.54 -20.75
N PRO A 176 10.19 6.14 -20.34
CA PRO A 176 11.15 5.53 -19.40
C PRO A 176 10.67 5.52 -17.93
N SER A 177 10.92 4.40 -17.25
CA SER A 177 10.56 4.18 -15.85
C SER A 177 11.40 5.07 -14.92
N THR A 178 10.74 5.90 -14.13
CA THR A 178 11.37 6.60 -13.00
C THR A 178 11.36 5.68 -11.78
N ALA A 179 12.50 5.02 -11.58
CA ALA A 179 13.11 4.64 -10.30
C ALA A 179 12.21 4.64 -9.05
N GLY A 180 11.53 3.51 -8.85
CA GLY A 180 11.15 2.99 -7.55
C GLY A 180 11.21 1.47 -7.66
N MET A 181 12.39 0.89 -7.35
CA MET A 181 12.68 -0.56 -7.41
C MET A 181 11.89 -1.31 -8.48
N VAL A 182 12.15 -1.00 -9.76
CA VAL A 182 11.87 -1.96 -10.82
C VAL A 182 12.71 -3.19 -10.46
N ARG A 183 12.06 -4.30 -10.09
CA ARG A 183 12.72 -5.61 -10.10
C ARG A 183 13.21 -5.78 -11.54
N PRO A 184 14.52 -5.65 -11.81
CA PRO A 184 15.01 -5.97 -13.12
C PRO A 184 14.80 -7.48 -13.29
N ASP A 185 14.65 -7.94 -14.53
CA ASP A 185 14.51 -9.35 -14.90
C ASP A 185 13.18 -10.05 -14.51
N LEU A 186 12.13 -9.82 -15.31
CA LEU A 186 10.99 -10.75 -15.45
C LEU A 186 10.66 -10.94 -16.92
N ASP A 187 11.27 -11.95 -17.54
CA ASP A 187 10.67 -12.63 -18.70
C ASP A 187 9.41 -13.37 -18.20
N SER A 188 8.23 -12.84 -18.53
CA SER A 188 6.94 -13.54 -18.55
C SER A 188 6.50 -14.29 -17.27
N GLY A 189 6.25 -13.58 -16.17
CA GLY A 189 5.52 -14.13 -15.02
C GLY A 189 5.13 -13.05 -14.01
N ILE A 190 3.84 -12.70 -13.94
CA ILE A 190 3.32 -11.70 -12.99
C ILE A 190 3.58 -12.23 -11.56
N SER A 191 4.45 -11.56 -10.80
CA SER A 191 4.61 -11.87 -9.38
C SER A 191 3.25 -11.75 -8.68
N PRO A 192 2.86 -12.72 -7.84
CA PRO A 192 1.57 -12.67 -7.18
C PRO A 192 1.48 -11.44 -6.28
N ASN A 193 0.32 -10.81 -6.26
CA ASN A 193 0.00 -9.71 -5.37
C ASN A 193 -0.58 -10.26 -4.07
N LEU A 194 -0.28 -9.59 -2.96
CA LEU A 194 -0.85 -9.89 -1.64
C LEU A 194 -1.74 -8.72 -1.22
N LEU A 195 -3.04 -8.94 -1.16
CA LEU A 195 -3.99 -8.01 -0.56
C LEU A 195 -4.18 -8.37 0.92
N LEU A 196 -4.09 -7.35 1.78
CA LEU A 196 -4.40 -7.46 3.21
C LEU A 196 -5.62 -6.61 3.53
N LEU A 197 -6.72 -7.22 3.96
CA LEU A 197 -7.87 -6.51 4.48
C LEU A 197 -8.02 -6.77 5.97
N SER A 198 -8.44 -5.74 6.70
CA SER A 198 -8.80 -5.91 8.10
C SER A 198 -9.92 -4.97 8.53
N ALA A 199 -10.67 -5.38 9.55
CA ALA A 199 -11.74 -4.59 10.12
C ALA A 199 -11.98 -4.90 11.60
N ARG A 200 -12.78 -4.05 12.26
CA ARG A 200 -13.15 -4.20 13.67
C ARG A 200 -14.27 -5.22 13.91
N SER A 201 -14.99 -5.63 12.87
CA SER A 201 -16.01 -6.69 12.89
C SER A 201 -16.02 -7.46 11.57
N GLN A 202 -16.55 -8.69 11.59
CA GLN A 202 -16.76 -9.49 10.37
C GLN A 202 -17.62 -8.73 9.34
N GLN A 203 -18.70 -8.08 9.79
CA GLN A 203 -19.55 -7.27 8.91
C GLN A 203 -18.78 -6.11 8.26
N SER A 204 -17.93 -5.43 9.03
CA SER A 204 -17.11 -4.34 8.50
C SER A 204 -16.07 -4.87 7.50
N LEU A 205 -15.56 -6.08 7.69
CA LEU A 205 -14.64 -6.72 6.75
C LEU A 205 -15.34 -7.01 5.41
N ALA A 206 -16.53 -7.59 5.45
CA ALA A 206 -17.35 -7.83 4.27
C ALA A 206 -17.71 -6.52 3.55
N ASN A 207 -18.04 -5.46 4.29
CA ASN A 207 -18.28 -4.14 3.69
C ASN A 207 -17.02 -3.57 3.02
N ARG A 208 -15.84 -3.72 3.64
CA ARG A 208 -14.57 -3.30 3.02
C ARG A 208 -14.22 -4.10 1.77
N ALA A 209 -14.48 -5.41 1.77
CA ALA A 209 -14.34 -6.24 0.58
C ALA A 209 -15.28 -5.76 -0.54
N ARG A 210 -16.53 -5.43 -0.22
CA ARG A 210 -17.52 -4.88 -1.18
C ARG A 210 -17.10 -3.52 -1.73
N ASP A 211 -16.63 -2.61 -0.87
CA ASP A 211 -16.11 -1.30 -1.30
C ASP A 211 -14.96 -1.47 -2.31
N LEU A 212 -14.04 -2.39 -2.01
CA LEU A 212 -12.89 -2.68 -2.85
C LEU A 212 -13.27 -3.37 -4.16
N LEU A 213 -14.19 -4.32 -4.10
CA LEU A 213 -14.76 -5.01 -5.27
C LEU A 213 -15.34 -3.97 -6.25
N ASN A 214 -16.21 -3.09 -5.75
CA ASN A 214 -16.81 -2.02 -6.56
C ASN A 214 -15.75 -1.08 -7.12
N TYR A 215 -14.73 -0.74 -6.33
CA TYR A 215 -13.65 0.14 -6.75
C TYR A 215 -12.80 -0.46 -7.88
N VAL A 216 -12.42 -1.73 -7.75
CA VAL A 216 -11.59 -2.49 -8.69
C VAL A 216 -12.35 -2.81 -9.97
N ALA A 217 -13.64 -3.15 -9.88
CA ALA A 217 -14.50 -3.41 -11.03
C ALA A 217 -14.75 -2.14 -11.86
N ALA A 218 -15.00 -1.00 -11.19
CA ALA A 218 -15.26 0.27 -11.88
C ALA A 218 -13.99 0.92 -12.49
N ARG A 219 -12.79 0.40 -12.20
CA ARG A 219 -11.51 1.01 -12.61
C ARG A 219 -10.55 -0.05 -13.17
N PRO A 220 -10.75 -0.50 -14.42
CA PRO A 220 -9.91 -1.56 -15.02
C PRO A 220 -8.43 -1.17 -15.13
N MET A 221 -8.12 0.13 -15.20
CA MET A 221 -6.76 0.66 -15.33
C MET A 221 -6.04 0.87 -13.98
N VAL A 222 -6.66 0.60 -12.83
CA VAL A 222 -5.96 0.80 -11.53
C VAL A 222 -4.85 -0.23 -11.35
N ASN A 223 -3.65 0.21 -10.97
CA ASN A 223 -2.55 -0.70 -10.65
C ASN A 223 -2.85 -1.44 -9.33
N LEU A 224 -2.98 -2.77 -9.40
CA LEU A 224 -3.31 -3.61 -8.24
C LEU A 224 -2.16 -3.72 -7.24
N ALA A 225 -0.91 -3.66 -7.70
CA ALA A 225 0.25 -3.68 -6.81
C ALA A 225 0.30 -2.41 -5.94
N ASP A 226 0.08 -1.24 -6.55
CA ASP A 226 0.00 0.04 -5.83
C ASP A 226 -1.16 0.06 -4.83
N LEU A 227 -2.31 -0.51 -5.22
CA LEU A 227 -3.47 -0.66 -4.35
C LEU A 227 -3.16 -1.52 -3.12
N CYS A 228 -2.56 -2.70 -3.32
CA CYS A 228 -2.11 -3.57 -2.24
C CYS A 228 -1.11 -2.87 -1.32
N TYR A 229 -0.12 -2.18 -1.91
CA TYR A 229 0.89 -1.43 -1.17
C TYR A 229 0.27 -0.32 -0.31
N LEU A 230 -0.62 0.50 -0.89
CA LEU A 230 -1.29 1.59 -0.17
C LEU A 230 -2.16 1.05 0.96
N ILE A 231 -2.89 -0.05 0.73
CA ILE A 231 -3.67 -0.68 1.80
C ILE A 231 -2.76 -1.17 2.91
N ALA A 232 -1.68 -1.88 2.59
CA ALA A 232 -0.75 -2.43 3.57
C ALA A 232 0.01 -1.36 4.37
N LYS A 233 0.32 -0.19 3.77
CA LYS A 233 1.13 0.87 4.39
C LYS A 233 0.34 2.05 4.95
N LYS A 234 -0.90 2.28 4.50
CA LYS A 234 -1.69 3.48 4.83
C LYS A 234 -3.03 3.15 5.49
N ARG A 235 -3.23 1.92 5.96
CA ARG A 235 -4.41 1.52 6.73
C ARG A 235 -4.00 0.83 8.02
N ASP A 236 -4.81 1.05 9.05
CA ASP A 236 -4.67 0.34 10.31
C ASP A 236 -4.97 -1.15 10.12
N ILE A 237 -4.28 -1.98 10.91
CA ILE A 237 -4.52 -3.41 10.97
C ILE A 237 -5.40 -3.72 12.19
N HIS A 238 -6.59 -4.26 11.94
CA HIS A 238 -7.57 -4.60 12.96
C HIS A 238 -7.66 -6.12 13.22
N LYS A 239 -8.52 -6.52 14.16
CA LYS A 239 -8.59 -7.89 14.69
C LYS A 239 -9.14 -8.94 13.71
N TYR A 240 -10.12 -8.59 12.88
CA TYR A 240 -10.59 -9.47 11.79
C TYR A 240 -9.76 -9.18 10.56
N LYS A 241 -9.09 -10.20 10.02
CA LYS A 241 -8.14 -10.07 8.91
C LYS A 241 -8.44 -11.10 7.84
N VAL A 242 -8.18 -10.72 6.60
CA VAL A 242 -8.05 -11.65 5.49
C VAL A 242 -6.86 -11.25 4.64
N SER A 243 -6.04 -12.23 4.27
CA SER A 243 -4.97 -12.07 3.29
C SER A 243 -5.31 -12.87 2.04
N ILE A 244 -5.15 -12.27 0.87
CA ILE A 244 -5.49 -12.86 -0.42
C ILE A 244 -4.28 -12.76 -1.33
N VAL A 245 -3.80 -13.90 -1.82
CA VAL A 245 -2.77 -13.96 -2.85
C VAL A 245 -3.45 -14.15 -4.21
N PHE A 246 -3.13 -13.31 -5.19
CA PHE A 246 -3.74 -13.38 -6.53
C PHE A 246 -2.76 -12.94 -7.63
N GLN A 247 -2.96 -13.44 -8.84
CA GLN A 247 -2.14 -13.12 -10.02
C GLN A 247 -2.90 -12.31 -11.06
N SER A 248 -4.23 -12.25 -10.98
CA SER A 248 -5.07 -11.52 -11.92
C SER A 248 -6.16 -10.70 -11.24
N ARG A 249 -6.69 -9.69 -11.94
CA ARG A 249 -7.83 -8.89 -11.47
C ARG A 249 -9.08 -9.75 -11.29
N GLN A 250 -9.30 -10.69 -12.21
CA GLN A 250 -10.45 -11.59 -12.19
C GLN A 250 -10.41 -12.48 -10.96
N GLU A 251 -9.25 -13.03 -10.63
CA GLU A 251 -9.04 -13.82 -9.42
C GLU A 251 -9.33 -12.98 -8.15
N LEU A 252 -8.81 -11.75 -8.08
CA LEU A 252 -9.11 -10.84 -6.98
C LEU A 252 -10.61 -10.55 -6.84
N ILE A 253 -11.30 -10.30 -7.96
CA ILE A 253 -12.74 -10.03 -7.97
C ILE A 253 -13.51 -11.22 -7.39
N LEU A 254 -13.25 -12.44 -7.88
CA LEU A 254 -13.89 -13.66 -7.39
C LEU A 254 -13.64 -13.88 -5.89
N GLN A 255 -12.39 -13.69 -5.44
CA GLN A 255 -12.04 -13.84 -4.02
C GLN A 255 -12.71 -12.78 -3.13
N LEU A 256 -12.89 -11.55 -3.62
CA LEU A 256 -13.63 -10.52 -2.90
C LEU A 256 -15.13 -10.83 -2.84
N GLU A 257 -15.71 -11.36 -3.91
CA GLU A 257 -17.11 -11.83 -3.93
C GLU A 257 -17.36 -12.92 -2.89
N GLN A 258 -16.46 -13.90 -2.80
CA GLN A 258 -16.53 -14.96 -1.77
C GLN A 258 -16.54 -14.39 -0.35
N ILE A 259 -15.69 -13.39 -0.06
CA ILE A 259 -15.69 -12.70 1.25
C ILE A 259 -17.00 -11.97 1.50
N VAL A 260 -17.54 -11.31 0.46
CA VAL A 260 -18.79 -10.54 0.53
C VAL A 260 -19.98 -11.45 0.81
N ASN A 261 -19.99 -12.65 0.23
CA ASN A 261 -21.06 -13.64 0.36
C ASN A 261 -20.89 -14.53 1.61
N GLY A 262 -19.72 -14.50 2.27
CA GLY A 262 -19.42 -15.37 3.40
C GLY A 262 -19.16 -16.82 3.01
N GLU A 263 -18.67 -17.04 1.80
CA GLU A 263 -18.30 -18.34 1.25
C GLU A 263 -16.90 -18.77 1.74
N ASP A 264 -16.59 -20.06 1.58
CA ASP A 264 -15.27 -20.60 1.89
C ASP A 264 -14.19 -19.93 1.03
N LEU A 265 -13.10 -19.55 1.69
CA LEU A 265 -11.96 -18.93 1.03
C LEU A 265 -11.12 -19.98 0.28
N PRO A 266 -10.57 -19.64 -0.89
CA PRO A 266 -9.69 -20.54 -1.63
C PRO A 266 -8.37 -20.73 -0.89
N ALA A 267 -7.61 -21.76 -1.26
CA ALA A 267 -6.36 -22.14 -0.58
C ALA A 267 -5.30 -21.02 -0.52
N ASN A 268 -5.35 -20.07 -1.47
CA ASN A 268 -4.47 -18.90 -1.55
C ASN A 268 -4.99 -17.68 -0.78
N ALA A 269 -6.04 -17.84 0.02
CA ALA A 269 -6.53 -16.85 0.96
C ALA A 269 -6.55 -17.43 2.39
N GLN A 270 -6.33 -16.56 3.37
CA GLN A 270 -6.31 -16.93 4.79
C GLN A 270 -7.11 -15.91 5.58
N SER A 271 -8.08 -16.38 6.38
CA SER A 271 -8.80 -15.54 7.33
C SER A 271 -8.25 -15.74 8.74
N GLY A 272 -8.34 -14.71 9.57
CA GLY A 272 -7.86 -14.78 10.93
C GLY A 272 -8.55 -13.80 11.85
N TYR A 273 -8.72 -14.23 13.10
CA TYR A 273 -9.12 -13.36 14.20
C TYR A 273 -7.99 -13.30 15.22
N SER A 274 -7.55 -12.09 15.57
CA SER A 274 -6.51 -11.88 16.57
C SER A 274 -7.11 -11.15 17.78
N SER A 275 -7.38 -11.90 18.86
CA SER A 275 -7.82 -11.37 20.16
C SER A 275 -6.67 -10.92 21.06
N SER A 276 -5.46 -11.42 20.81
CA SER A 276 -4.26 -11.23 21.64
C SER A 276 -3.28 -10.26 20.98
N THR A 277 -2.85 -9.25 21.74
CA THR A 277 -1.69 -8.40 21.40
C THR A 277 -0.35 -9.08 21.67
N SER A 278 -0.33 -10.19 22.42
CA SER A 278 0.90 -10.97 22.64
C SER A 278 1.21 -11.79 21.39
N ARG A 279 2.18 -11.32 20.60
CA ARG A 279 2.90 -12.19 19.70
C ARG A 279 3.77 -13.08 20.59
N LYS A 280 3.40 -14.36 20.74
CA LYS A 280 4.41 -15.38 21.07
C LYS A 280 5.47 -15.26 19.97
N GLY A 281 6.74 -15.12 20.35
CA GLY A 281 7.83 -14.86 19.42
C GLY A 281 7.87 -15.86 18.27
N ILE A 282 8.39 -15.45 17.11
CA ILE A 282 8.47 -16.32 15.94
C ILE A 282 9.65 -17.29 16.13
N VAL A 283 9.41 -18.57 15.86
CA VAL A 283 10.45 -19.61 15.86
C VAL A 283 10.65 -20.12 14.44
N LEU A 284 11.88 -20.06 13.92
CA LEU A 284 12.21 -20.71 12.65
C LEU A 284 12.58 -22.17 12.91
N VAL A 285 11.89 -23.09 12.24
CA VAL A 285 12.15 -24.54 12.36
C VAL A 285 12.79 -25.03 11.07
N TYR A 286 13.99 -25.59 11.19
CA TYR A 286 14.81 -26.07 10.09
C TYR A 286 14.77 -27.61 10.06
N PRO A 287 14.00 -28.23 9.15
CA PRO A 287 13.93 -29.68 9.08
C PRO A 287 15.27 -30.29 8.63
N GLY A 288 15.46 -31.57 8.95
CA GLY A 288 16.62 -32.35 8.53
C GLY A 288 16.51 -32.86 7.10
N GLN A 289 17.33 -33.85 6.77
CA GLN A 289 17.30 -34.49 5.46
C GLN A 289 15.93 -35.16 5.22
N GLY A 290 15.25 -34.74 4.14
CA GLY A 290 13.97 -35.28 3.67
C GLY A 290 13.94 -35.33 2.14
N GLN A 291 12.76 -35.63 1.57
CA GLN A 291 12.59 -35.61 0.12
C GLN A 291 12.60 -34.16 -0.39
N LEU A 292 13.76 -33.70 -0.88
CA LEU A 292 13.82 -32.52 -1.70
C LEU A 292 13.17 -32.84 -3.05
N GLU A 293 12.13 -32.10 -3.41
CA GLU A 293 11.53 -32.24 -4.74
C GLU A 293 12.40 -31.57 -5.80
N GLN A 294 12.37 -32.13 -7.02
CA GLN A 294 13.09 -31.58 -8.14
C GLN A 294 12.61 -30.15 -8.43
N GLY A 295 13.54 -29.18 -8.40
CA GLY A 295 13.24 -27.78 -8.72
C GLY A 295 12.61 -26.96 -7.59
N MET A 296 12.64 -27.45 -6.33
CA MET A 296 12.00 -26.82 -5.15
C MET A 296 12.37 -25.34 -4.91
N GLY A 297 13.55 -24.88 -5.37
CA GLY A 297 13.98 -23.48 -5.26
C GLY A 297 14.04 -22.71 -6.57
N SER A 298 13.70 -23.34 -7.70
CA SER A 298 13.94 -22.81 -9.05
C SER A 298 13.21 -21.50 -9.33
N LYS A 299 11.91 -21.45 -8.99
CA LYS A 299 11.08 -20.24 -9.17
C LYS A 299 11.56 -19.10 -8.30
N LEU A 300 11.89 -19.36 -7.04
CA LEU A 300 12.41 -18.34 -6.11
C LEU A 300 13.77 -17.80 -6.58
N TYR A 301 14.66 -18.67 -7.06
CA TYR A 301 15.93 -18.24 -7.64
C TYR A 301 15.74 -17.35 -8.88
N ALA A 302 14.71 -17.62 -9.68
CA ALA A 302 14.39 -16.79 -10.84
C ALA A 302 13.74 -15.44 -10.45
N SER A 303 12.84 -15.43 -9.45
CA SER A 303 11.96 -14.28 -9.20
C SER A 303 12.30 -13.41 -7.98
N GLU A 304 13.08 -13.92 -7.02
CA GLU A 304 13.37 -13.24 -5.75
C GLU A 304 14.87 -12.94 -5.60
N SER A 305 15.25 -11.67 -5.71
CA SER A 305 16.65 -11.23 -5.70
C SER A 305 17.40 -11.59 -4.41
N VAL A 306 16.75 -11.48 -3.25
CA VAL A 306 17.34 -11.82 -1.94
C VAL A 306 17.65 -13.32 -1.87
N PHE A 307 16.71 -14.15 -2.33
CA PHE A 307 16.92 -15.60 -2.39
C PHE A 307 18.08 -15.91 -3.33
N ARG A 308 18.05 -15.37 -4.56
CA ARG A 308 19.09 -15.54 -5.58
C ARG A 308 20.48 -15.13 -5.08
N GLN A 309 20.60 -13.94 -4.49
CA GLN A 309 21.86 -13.44 -3.94
C GLN A 309 22.42 -14.36 -2.85
N THR A 310 21.56 -14.89 -1.97
CA THR A 310 21.99 -15.84 -0.93
C THR A 310 22.55 -17.12 -1.54
N ILE A 311 21.90 -17.66 -2.57
CA ILE A 311 22.39 -18.86 -3.28
C ILE A 311 23.71 -18.58 -4.00
N ASP A 312 23.82 -17.43 -4.66
CA ASP A 312 25.01 -17.03 -5.41
C ASP A 312 26.21 -16.77 -4.49
N GLU A 313 25.97 -16.30 -3.26
CA GLU A 313 27.00 -16.18 -2.21
C GLU A 313 27.50 -17.55 -1.73
N ILE A 314 26.62 -18.52 -1.53
CA ILE A 314 26.97 -19.87 -1.06
C ILE A 314 27.75 -20.66 -2.11
N ARG A 315 27.36 -20.51 -3.38
CA ARG A 315 27.77 -21.38 -4.49
C ARG A 315 29.28 -21.56 -4.66
N PRO A 316 30.12 -20.51 -4.73
CA PRO A 316 31.56 -20.68 -4.95
C PRO A 316 32.23 -21.44 -3.79
N PHE A 317 31.92 -21.08 -2.54
CA PHE A 317 32.50 -21.75 -1.37
C PHE A 317 32.13 -23.23 -1.33
N TYR A 318 30.87 -23.57 -1.60
CA TYR A 318 30.46 -24.97 -1.57
C TYR A 318 31.05 -25.77 -2.73
N LEU A 319 31.18 -25.15 -3.91
CA LEU A 319 31.85 -25.75 -5.06
C LEU A 319 33.32 -26.07 -4.75
N ASP A 320 34.05 -25.16 -4.11
CA ASP A 320 35.44 -25.38 -3.72
C ASP A 320 35.59 -26.50 -2.69
N LEU A 321 34.64 -26.62 -1.75
CA LEU A 321 34.68 -27.64 -0.69
C LEU A 321 34.34 -29.05 -1.18
N THR A 322 33.48 -29.18 -2.19
CA THR A 322 32.85 -30.46 -2.55
C THR A 322 33.02 -30.87 -4.02
N GLY A 323 33.38 -29.93 -4.90
CA GLY A 323 33.27 -30.10 -6.35
C GLY A 323 31.81 -30.16 -6.84
N ALA A 324 30.84 -29.89 -5.98
CA ALA A 324 29.41 -29.91 -6.27
C ALA A 324 28.87 -28.50 -6.50
N ASP A 325 28.21 -28.29 -7.64
CA ASP A 325 27.47 -27.06 -7.86
C ASP A 325 26.05 -27.18 -7.29
N ILE A 326 25.79 -26.47 -6.18
CA ILE A 326 24.48 -26.46 -5.51
C ILE A 326 23.33 -25.99 -6.40
N ILE A 327 23.62 -25.28 -7.49
CA ILE A 327 22.57 -24.82 -8.41
C ILE A 327 21.82 -26.00 -9.04
N HIS A 328 22.47 -27.15 -9.18
CA HIS A 328 21.83 -28.37 -9.69
C HIS A 328 20.74 -28.87 -8.75
N SER A 329 20.90 -28.70 -7.44
CA SER A 329 19.87 -29.04 -6.45
C SER A 329 18.70 -28.04 -6.48
N ILE A 330 18.97 -26.76 -6.76
CA ILE A 330 17.95 -25.69 -6.81
C ILE A 330 17.13 -25.72 -8.10
N ARG A 331 17.80 -25.90 -9.26
CA ARG A 331 17.15 -25.93 -10.58
C ARG A 331 16.51 -27.28 -10.91
N GLY A 332 16.79 -28.31 -10.10
CA GLY A 332 16.39 -29.67 -10.38
C GLY A 332 17.42 -30.35 -11.29
N PRO A 333 18.04 -31.45 -10.86
CA PRO A 333 19.05 -32.10 -11.67
C PRO A 333 18.44 -33.12 -12.64
N SER A 334 19.26 -33.65 -13.56
CA SER A 334 18.91 -34.87 -14.30
C SER A 334 18.91 -36.09 -13.35
N HIS A 335 18.17 -37.14 -13.70
CA HIS A 335 17.93 -38.37 -12.91
C HIS A 335 19.17 -39.01 -12.22
N LYS A 336 20.40 -38.68 -12.63
CA LYS A 336 21.66 -39.28 -12.14
C LYS A 336 22.24 -38.64 -10.87
N SER A 337 21.83 -37.44 -10.45
CA SER A 337 22.39 -36.81 -9.24
C SER A 337 21.56 -37.04 -7.97
N SER A 338 20.48 -37.83 -8.05
CA SER A 338 19.57 -38.05 -6.91
C SER A 338 20.21 -38.80 -5.74
N TYR A 339 21.43 -39.32 -5.91
CA TYR A 339 22.16 -40.14 -4.93
C TYR A 339 23.41 -39.47 -4.37
N ARG A 340 23.66 -38.20 -4.73
CA ARG A 340 24.80 -37.39 -4.28
C ARG A 340 24.44 -36.67 -2.98
N MET A 341 24.95 -37.15 -1.85
CA MET A 341 24.66 -36.62 -0.52
C MET A 341 25.12 -35.17 -0.34
N ASP A 342 26.22 -34.77 -0.98
CA ASP A 342 26.70 -33.39 -1.01
C ASP A 342 25.72 -32.45 -1.74
N LEU A 343 25.16 -32.86 -2.87
CA LEU A 343 24.12 -32.09 -3.55
C LEU A 343 22.81 -32.04 -2.74
N MET A 344 22.40 -33.14 -2.09
CA MET A 344 21.19 -33.15 -1.28
C MET A 344 21.32 -32.25 -0.04
N GLN A 345 22.40 -32.39 0.72
CA GLN A 345 22.57 -31.64 1.96
C GLN A 345 22.95 -30.18 1.71
N GLY A 346 23.86 -29.92 0.76
CA GLY A 346 24.18 -28.56 0.33
C GLY A 346 22.96 -27.85 -0.27
N GLY A 347 22.17 -28.56 -1.06
CA GLY A 347 20.91 -28.06 -1.62
C GLY A 347 19.88 -27.69 -0.55
N LEU A 348 19.69 -28.56 0.47
CA LEU A 348 18.78 -28.27 1.58
C LEU A 348 19.25 -27.05 2.38
N PHE A 349 20.54 -27.00 2.73
CA PHE A 349 21.11 -25.85 3.45
C PHE A 349 20.89 -24.56 2.63
N ALA A 350 21.22 -24.56 1.35
CA ALA A 350 21.08 -23.39 0.49
C ALA A 350 19.62 -22.93 0.36
N LEU A 351 18.67 -23.86 0.20
CA LEU A 351 17.24 -23.56 0.17
C LEU A 351 16.76 -22.92 1.49
N GLN A 352 17.11 -23.54 2.62
CA GLN A 352 16.75 -23.04 3.94
C GLN A 352 17.40 -21.68 4.23
N ALA A 353 18.64 -21.48 3.80
CA ALA A 353 19.36 -20.22 3.93
C ALA A 353 18.70 -19.10 3.11
N GLY A 354 18.39 -19.37 1.84
CA GLY A 354 17.69 -18.43 0.96
C GLY A 354 16.30 -18.04 1.50
N LEU A 355 15.52 -19.03 1.99
CA LEU A 355 14.23 -18.76 2.63
C LEU A 355 14.38 -17.94 3.92
N THR A 356 15.41 -18.19 4.72
CA THR A 356 15.70 -17.41 5.93
C THR A 356 15.95 -15.95 5.60
N GLN A 357 16.80 -15.68 4.61
CA GLN A 357 17.08 -14.30 4.19
C GLN A 357 15.86 -13.63 3.57
N LEU A 358 15.06 -14.37 2.79
CA LEU A 358 13.82 -13.85 2.24
C LEU A 358 12.83 -13.43 3.36
N TRP A 359 12.63 -14.27 4.38
CA TRP A 359 11.78 -13.92 5.53
C TRP A 359 12.30 -12.70 6.28
N LYS A 360 13.62 -12.64 6.56
CA LYS A 360 14.25 -11.48 7.21
C LYS A 360 14.07 -10.21 6.38
N SER A 361 14.18 -10.28 5.05
CA SER A 361 13.98 -9.13 4.16
C SER A 361 12.55 -8.57 4.19
N LEU A 362 11.57 -9.39 4.57
CA LEU A 362 10.18 -8.99 4.77
C LEU A 362 9.92 -8.42 6.18
N GLY A 363 10.96 -8.29 7.01
CA GLY A 363 10.88 -7.76 8.38
C GLY A 363 10.51 -8.81 9.43
N LEU A 364 10.65 -10.10 9.13
CA LEU A 364 10.45 -11.17 10.11
C LEU A 364 11.67 -11.26 11.03
N GLU A 365 11.45 -11.00 12.32
CA GLU A 365 12.46 -11.11 13.37
C GLU A 365 12.17 -12.35 14.23
N PRO A 366 12.88 -13.48 14.02
CA PRO A 366 12.68 -14.68 14.82
C PRO A 366 13.32 -14.51 16.20
N GLY A 367 12.59 -14.91 17.25
CA GLY A 367 13.09 -14.93 18.62
C GLY A 367 13.84 -16.22 18.97
N ALA A 368 13.69 -17.27 18.18
CA ALA A 368 14.44 -18.52 18.31
C ALA A 368 14.53 -19.25 16.97
N ALA A 369 15.47 -20.19 16.89
CA ALA A 369 15.59 -21.16 15.82
C ALA A 369 15.78 -22.56 16.39
N VAL A 370 15.19 -23.56 15.74
CA VAL A 370 15.38 -24.98 16.08
C VAL A 370 15.69 -25.72 14.80
N GLY A 371 16.69 -26.60 14.83
CA GLY A 371 17.03 -27.45 13.71
C GLY A 371 16.85 -28.92 14.05
N HIS A 372 16.59 -29.74 13.04
CA HIS A 372 16.57 -31.19 13.17
C HIS A 372 17.74 -31.78 12.38
N SER A 373 18.69 -32.42 13.06
CA SER A 373 19.88 -33.02 12.43
C SER A 373 20.63 -32.01 11.54
N LEU A 374 20.67 -32.19 10.22
CA LEU A 374 21.28 -31.22 9.29
C LEU A 374 20.72 -29.79 9.45
N GLY A 375 19.43 -29.66 9.76
CA GLY A 375 18.80 -28.36 9.96
C GLY A 375 19.39 -27.56 11.13
N GLU A 376 20.07 -28.19 12.09
CA GLU A 376 20.76 -27.48 13.17
C GLU A 376 21.92 -26.63 12.64
N VAL A 377 22.58 -27.07 11.58
CA VAL A 377 23.65 -26.29 10.94
C VAL A 377 23.08 -25.00 10.36
N THR A 378 21.92 -25.08 9.69
CA THR A 378 21.23 -23.89 9.18
C THR A 378 20.70 -23.02 10.31
N ALA A 379 20.17 -23.59 11.39
CA ALA A 379 19.71 -22.84 12.56
C ALA A 379 20.86 -22.07 13.25
N ALA A 380 22.01 -22.72 13.41
CA ALA A 380 23.21 -22.12 13.96
C ALA A 380 23.74 -20.98 13.09
N TRP A 381 23.72 -21.15 11.76
CA TRP A 381 24.04 -20.06 10.83
C TRP A 381 23.02 -18.92 10.90
N ALA A 382 21.72 -19.23 10.88
CA ALA A 382 20.63 -18.25 10.88
C ALA A 382 20.61 -17.36 12.13
N THR A 383 21.10 -17.90 13.26
CA THR A 383 21.24 -17.21 14.56
C THR A 383 22.61 -16.53 14.74
N GLY A 384 23.57 -16.76 13.84
CA GLY A 384 24.92 -16.21 13.91
C GLY A 384 25.88 -16.99 14.83
N ALA A 385 25.48 -18.15 15.35
CA ALA A 385 26.36 -19.04 16.11
C ALA A 385 27.45 -19.68 15.24
N LEU A 386 27.18 -19.86 13.93
CA LEU A 386 28.16 -20.20 12.92
C LEU A 386 28.20 -19.13 11.83
N ASP A 387 29.40 -18.75 11.39
CA ASP A 387 29.54 -18.02 10.13
C ASP A 387 29.23 -18.93 8.92
N LEU A 388 29.04 -18.30 7.76
CA LEU A 388 28.64 -19.03 6.55
C LEU A 388 29.69 -20.07 6.14
N GLU A 389 30.97 -19.73 6.19
CA GLU A 389 32.05 -20.61 5.78
C GLU A 389 32.12 -21.87 6.68
N SER A 390 32.01 -21.70 8.00
CA SER A 390 32.00 -22.78 8.98
C SER A 390 30.78 -23.67 8.81
N ALA A 391 29.59 -23.09 8.60
CA ALA A 391 28.38 -23.85 8.32
C ALA A 391 28.54 -24.71 7.05
N LEU A 392 29.04 -24.13 5.96
CA LEU A 392 29.26 -24.86 4.70
C LEU A 392 30.31 -25.98 4.83
N LYS A 393 31.39 -25.76 5.59
CA LYS A 393 32.39 -26.79 5.91
C LYS A 393 31.75 -27.97 6.64
N VAL A 394 30.92 -27.70 7.65
CA VAL A 394 30.20 -28.76 8.38
C VAL A 394 29.29 -29.56 7.44
N VAL A 395 28.50 -28.88 6.61
CA VAL A 395 27.61 -29.55 5.63
C VAL A 395 28.42 -30.41 4.66
N ALA A 396 29.50 -29.86 4.09
CA ALA A 396 30.36 -30.54 3.10
C ALA A 396 31.07 -31.79 3.67
N LEU A 397 31.64 -31.67 4.88
CA LEU A 397 32.33 -32.79 5.53
C LEU A 397 31.34 -33.88 5.94
N ARG A 398 30.21 -33.50 6.53
CA ARG A 398 29.14 -34.43 6.93
C ARG A 398 28.61 -35.21 5.73
N SER A 399 28.31 -34.53 4.63
CA SER A 399 27.79 -35.17 3.43
C SER A 399 28.80 -36.14 2.81
N ARG A 400 30.10 -35.80 2.83
CA ARG A 400 31.17 -36.69 2.34
C ARG A 400 31.32 -37.95 3.18
N ILE A 401 31.25 -37.84 4.51
CA ILE A 401 31.33 -38.99 5.42
C ILE A 401 30.13 -39.91 5.17
N GLN A 402 28.91 -39.36 5.19
CA GLN A 402 27.71 -40.17 4.98
C GLN A 402 27.63 -40.80 3.58
N GLN A 403 28.19 -40.15 2.55
CA GLN A 403 28.29 -40.76 1.22
C GLN A 403 29.17 -42.02 1.22
N LYS A 404 30.26 -42.03 2.00
CA LYS A 404 31.17 -43.19 2.09
C LYS A 404 30.53 -44.36 2.83
N GLU A 405 29.78 -44.07 3.89
CA GLU A 405 29.04 -45.06 4.68
C GLU A 405 27.72 -45.50 4.02
N GLY A 406 27.42 -44.99 2.81
CA GLY A 406 26.21 -45.30 2.08
C GLY A 406 26.04 -46.80 1.84
N GLY A 407 24.94 -47.36 2.33
CA GLY A 407 24.61 -48.79 2.24
C GLY A 407 24.99 -49.63 3.47
N ALA A 408 25.67 -49.05 4.47
CA ALA A 408 26.05 -49.75 5.71
C ALA A 408 24.93 -49.80 6.78
N GLY A 409 23.81 -49.10 6.58
CA GLY A 409 22.71 -49.06 7.54
C GLY A 409 21.40 -48.58 6.91
N LEU A 410 20.30 -48.75 7.66
CA LEU A 410 18.95 -48.36 7.28
C LEU A 410 18.35 -47.47 8.37
N MET A 411 17.40 -46.62 8.00
CA MET A 411 16.59 -45.82 8.92
C MET A 411 15.11 -46.07 8.61
N ALA A 412 14.27 -46.12 9.64
CA ALA A 412 12.84 -46.36 9.48
C ALA A 412 12.04 -45.42 10.40
N ALA A 413 11.01 -44.76 9.86
CA ALA A 413 10.07 -44.03 10.68
C ALA A 413 9.06 -45.01 11.31
N VAL A 414 8.90 -44.97 12.63
CA VAL A 414 8.05 -45.91 13.38
C VAL A 414 7.04 -45.16 14.24
N ALA A 415 5.79 -45.59 14.20
CA ALA A 415 4.67 -45.00 14.93
C ALA A 415 4.47 -45.66 16.31
N ILE A 416 5.43 -45.46 17.23
CA ILE A 416 5.42 -46.00 18.60
C ILE A 416 5.98 -44.98 19.60
N LYS A 417 5.77 -45.21 20.89
CA LYS A 417 6.35 -44.36 21.95
C LYS A 417 7.81 -44.76 22.25
N PRO A 418 8.68 -43.82 22.68
CA PRO A 418 10.06 -44.14 23.06
C PRO A 418 10.17 -45.27 24.09
N GLN A 419 9.27 -45.31 25.08
CA GLN A 419 9.26 -46.32 26.13
C GLN A 419 8.85 -47.71 25.62
N GLU A 420 7.98 -47.75 24.61
CA GLU A 420 7.55 -48.99 23.96
C GLU A 420 8.70 -49.58 23.13
N PHE A 421 9.47 -48.74 22.43
CA PHE A 421 10.66 -49.19 21.70
C PHE A 421 11.69 -49.85 22.63
N GLN A 422 12.00 -49.24 23.77
CA GLN A 422 12.94 -49.81 24.75
C GLN A 422 12.47 -51.19 25.25
N SER A 423 11.17 -51.37 25.45
CA SER A 423 10.57 -52.64 25.87
C SER A 423 10.67 -53.70 24.76
N ILE A 424 10.39 -53.32 23.51
CA ILE A 424 10.51 -54.19 22.33
C ILE A 424 11.97 -54.61 22.12
N GLN A 425 12.89 -53.66 22.20
CA GLN A 425 14.33 -53.89 22.02
C GLN A 425 14.85 -54.91 23.03
N GLY A 426 14.45 -54.80 24.30
CA GLY A 426 14.81 -55.76 25.34
C GLY A 426 14.17 -57.14 25.15
N ALA A 427 12.89 -57.18 24.73
CA ALA A 427 12.17 -58.44 24.53
C ALA A 427 12.64 -59.23 23.30
N LEU A 428 13.14 -58.55 22.27
CA LEU A 428 13.60 -59.15 21.02
C LEU A 428 15.13 -59.23 20.91
N GLU A 429 15.87 -58.84 21.95
CA GLU A 429 17.34 -58.82 21.98
C GLU A 429 17.98 -58.06 20.80
N ILE A 430 17.33 -56.98 20.34
CA ILE A 430 17.83 -56.16 19.23
C ILE A 430 18.99 -55.29 19.73
N THR A 431 20.19 -55.48 19.20
CA THR A 431 21.42 -54.80 19.67
C THR A 431 22.04 -53.84 18.65
N ASP A 432 21.55 -53.83 17.42
CA ASP A 432 22.09 -53.10 16.27
C ASP A 432 21.17 -51.96 15.78
N VAL A 433 20.17 -51.57 16.58
CA VAL A 433 19.22 -50.49 16.28
C VAL A 433 19.22 -49.46 17.40
N GLU A 434 19.30 -48.18 17.02
CA GLU A 434 19.26 -47.03 17.92
C GLU A 434 18.14 -46.07 17.51
N ILE A 435 17.58 -45.34 18.48
CA ILE A 435 16.66 -44.24 18.20
C ILE A 435 17.48 -43.06 17.66
N ALA A 436 17.24 -42.67 16.41
CA ALA A 436 17.91 -41.54 15.77
C ALA A 436 17.20 -40.21 16.07
N ALA A 437 15.86 -40.22 16.17
CA ALA A 437 15.08 -39.03 16.50
C ALA A 437 13.73 -39.34 17.18
N VAL A 438 13.27 -38.41 18.02
CA VAL A 438 11.92 -38.39 18.60
C VAL A 438 11.19 -37.16 18.05
N ASN A 439 10.40 -37.34 17.00
CA ASN A 439 9.71 -36.24 16.30
C ASN A 439 8.36 -35.87 16.93
N GLY A 440 7.80 -36.77 17.74
CA GLY A 440 6.56 -36.56 18.46
C GLY A 440 6.28 -37.71 19.43
N PRO A 441 5.16 -37.65 20.18
CA PRO A 441 4.82 -38.64 21.19
C PRO A 441 4.77 -40.08 20.66
N GLU A 442 4.37 -40.26 19.40
CA GLU A 442 4.23 -41.56 18.72
C GLU A 442 4.92 -41.52 17.34
N SER A 443 6.04 -40.79 17.22
CA SER A 443 6.79 -40.69 15.97
C SER A 443 8.29 -40.72 16.24
N LEU A 444 8.89 -41.87 15.97
CA LEU A 444 10.32 -42.14 16.10
C LEU A 444 10.96 -42.35 14.73
N VAL A 445 12.28 -42.15 14.66
CA VAL A 445 13.13 -42.55 13.54
C VAL A 445 14.27 -43.41 14.07
#